data_AF-A0A8X8G619-F1
#
_entry.id   AF-A0A8X8G619-F1
#
_cell.length_a   1.000
_cell.length_b   1.000
_cell.length_c   1.000
_cell.angle_alpha   90.00
_cell.angle_beta   90.00
_cell.angle_gamma   90.00
#
_symmetry.space_group_name_H-M   'P 1'
#
loop_
_entity.id
_entity.type
_entity.pdbx_description
1 polymer ?
#
loop_
_entity_poly.entity_id
_entity_poly.type
_entity_poly.pdbx_seq_one_letter_code
_entity_poly.pdbx_strand_id
1 'polypeptide(L)'
;MAQNLQQQIAEAEARLARLREQSRKTENGQKIILGGMLLNAARKNLKIRNWLLEEAERSITREVDKKRLAPLLDTLRETPEPKREGAEETISEAMTNILSDNAMRD
;
A
#
# COMPACT_ATOMS: atom_id res chain seq x y z
N MET A 1 -48.89 -20.48 15.24
CA MET A 1 -48.25 -21.60 14.53
C MET A 1 -46.75 -21.51 14.78
N ALA A 2 -46.19 -22.43 15.57
CA ALA A 2 -44.76 -22.44 15.85
C ALA A 2 -43.98 -22.76 14.57
N GLN A 3 -42.92 -22.01 14.25
CA GLN A 3 -42.06 -22.33 13.11
C GLN A 3 -41.57 -23.77 13.23
N ASN A 4 -41.74 -24.55 12.17
CA ASN A 4 -41.13 -25.87 11.99
C ASN A 4 -39.62 -25.77 12.28
N LEU A 5 -39.06 -26.73 13.01
CA LEU A 5 -37.62 -26.80 13.32
C LEU A 5 -36.73 -26.61 12.08
N GLN A 6 -37.13 -27.16 10.92
CA GLN A 6 -36.44 -26.98 9.65
C GLN A 6 -36.41 -25.51 9.19
N GLN A 7 -37.49 -24.76 9.44
CA GLN A 7 -37.54 -23.34 9.12
C GLN A 7 -36.59 -22.54 10.01
N GLN A 8 -36.51 -22.88 11.31
CA GLN A 8 -35.57 -22.25 12.24
C GLN A 8 -34.11 -22.55 11.84
N ILE A 9 -33.81 -23.78 11.41
CA ILE A 9 -32.49 -24.17 10.89
C ILE A 9 -32.16 -23.35 9.64
N ALA A 10 -33.07 -23.27 8.66
CA ALA A 10 -32.85 -22.51 7.43
C ALA A 10 -32.62 -21.00 7.70
N GLU A 11 -33.35 -20.40 8.63
CA GLU A 11 -33.17 -19.00 9.02
C GLU A 11 -31.80 -18.76 9.69
N ALA A 12 -31.37 -19.68 10.57
CA ALA A 12 -30.06 -19.62 11.22
C ALA A 12 -28.91 -19.77 10.21
N GLU A 13 -29.02 -20.71 9.27
CA GLU A 13 -28.03 -20.91 8.20
C GLU A 13 -27.93 -19.69 7.28
N ALA A 14 -29.07 -19.10 6.90
CA ALA A 14 -29.10 -17.88 6.10
C ALA A 14 -28.45 -16.71 6.84
N ARG A 15 -28.70 -16.57 8.15
CA ARG A 15 -28.06 -15.54 8.98
C ARG A 15 -26.56 -15.75 9.07
N LEU A 16 -26.11 -16.99 9.27
CA LEU A 16 -24.69 -17.33 9.32
C LEU A 16 -24.00 -17.03 7.98
N ALA A 17 -24.63 -17.36 6.86
CA ALA A 17 -24.11 -17.06 5.52
C ALA A 17 -23.90 -15.56 5.30
N ARG A 18 -24.88 -14.73 5.71
CA ARG A 18 -24.78 -13.26 5.64
C ARG A 18 -23.65 -12.71 6.51
N LEU A 19 -23.52 -13.18 7.74
CA LEU A 19 -22.46 -12.75 8.65
C LEU A 19 -21.07 -13.13 8.12
N ARG A 20 -20.91 -14.34 7.59
CA ARG A 20 -19.67 -14.77 6.93
C ARG A 20 -19.33 -13.91 5.71
N GLU A 21 -20.34 -13.56 4.91
CA GLU A 21 -20.14 -12.67 3.77
C GLU A 21 -19.71 -11.26 4.19
N GLN A 22 -20.35 -10.70 5.22
CA GLN A 22 -19.97 -9.40 5.77
C GLN A 22 -18.54 -9.43 6.32
N SER A 23 -18.16 -10.49 7.04
CA SER A 23 -16.80 -10.69 7.54
C SER A 23 -15.78 -10.73 6.40
N ARG A 24 -16.03 -11.50 5.34
CA ARG A 24 -15.15 -11.54 4.16
C ARG A 24 -15.04 -10.18 3.48
N LYS A 25 -16.14 -9.43 3.36
CA LYS A 25 -16.12 -8.07 2.79
C LYS A 25 -15.24 -7.13 3.61
N THR A 26 -15.36 -7.18 4.94
CA THR A 26 -14.53 -6.38 5.84
C THR A 26 -13.05 -6.76 5.70
N GLU A 27 -12.73 -8.05 5.75
CA GLU A 27 -11.35 -8.54 5.62
C GLU A 27 -10.73 -8.16 4.28
N ASN A 28 -11.48 -8.33 3.19
CA ASN A 28 -11.03 -7.91 1.85
C ASN A 28 -10.82 -6.40 1.77
N GLY A 29 -11.73 -5.61 2.35
CA GLY A 29 -11.58 -4.16 2.43
C GLY A 29 -10.30 -3.74 3.16
N GLN A 30 -10.01 -4.36 4.30
CA GLN A 30 -8.77 -4.10 5.06
C GLN A 30 -7.52 -4.41 4.24
N LYS A 31 -7.50 -5.55 3.52
CA LYS A 31 -6.39 -5.93 2.64
C LYS A 31 -6.21 -4.92 1.49
N ILE A 32 -7.30 -4.47 0.89
CA ILE A 32 -7.27 -3.48 -0.20
C ILE A 32 -6.72 -2.14 0.30
N ILE A 33 -7.18 -1.66 1.46
CA ILE A 33 -6.71 -0.38 2.04
C ILE A 33 -5.22 -0.46 2.36
N LEU A 34 -4.78 -1.53 3.04
CA LEU A 34 -3.38 -1.72 3.40
C LEU A 34 -2.48 -1.86 2.16
N GLY A 35 -2.90 -2.67 1.18
CA GLY A 35 -2.19 -2.83 -0.08
C GLY A 35 -2.10 -1.53 -0.88
N GLY A 36 -3.19 -0.77 -0.97
CA GLY A 36 -3.21 0.53 -1.65
C GLY A 36 -2.27 1.54 -0.99
N MET A 37 -2.24 1.59 0.35
CA MET A 37 -1.29 2.41 1.11
C MET A 37 0.16 2.00 0.82
N LEU A 38 0.46 0.70 0.86
CA LEU A 38 1.81 0.18 0.59
C LEU A 38 2.27 0.51 -0.84
N LEU A 39 1.39 0.36 -1.84
CA LEU A 39 1.69 0.70 -3.23
C LEU A 39 1.98 2.19 -3.39
N ASN A 40 1.22 3.06 -2.71
CA ASN A 40 1.49 4.50 -2.68
C ASN A 40 2.85 4.81 -2.02
N ALA A 41 3.18 4.14 -0.91
CA ALA A 41 4.47 4.28 -0.25
C ALA A 41 5.63 3.83 -1.15
N ALA A 42 5.49 2.70 -1.85
CA ALA A 42 6.47 2.20 -2.80
C ALA A 42 6.72 3.17 -3.97
N ARG A 43 5.69 3.90 -4.43
CA ARG A 43 5.88 4.93 -5.46
C ARG A 43 6.74 6.10 -4.97
N LYS A 44 6.65 6.45 -3.68
CA LYS A 44 7.33 7.62 -3.09
C LYS A 44 8.68 7.33 -2.45
N ASN A 45 8.95 6.07 -2.09
CA ASN A 45 10.15 5.68 -1.36
C ASN A 45 10.83 4.48 -2.02
N LEU A 46 12.06 4.70 -2.50
CA LEU A 46 12.84 3.69 -3.22
C LEU A 46 13.13 2.44 -2.37
N LYS A 47 13.40 2.60 -1.06
CA LYS A 47 13.67 1.47 -0.16
C LYS A 47 12.46 0.55 -0.04
N ILE A 48 11.27 1.13 0.14
CA ILE A 48 10.01 0.36 0.23
C ILE A 48 9.72 -0.32 -1.11
N ARG A 49 9.96 0.36 -2.22
CA ARG A 49 9.77 -0.17 -3.57
C ARG A 49 10.62 -1.41 -3.84
N ASN A 50 11.92 -1.32 -3.56
CA ASN A 50 12.85 -2.42 -3.80
C ASN A 50 12.49 -3.63 -2.92
N TRP A 51 12.23 -3.39 -1.64
CA TRP A 51 11.75 -4.44 -0.73
C TRP A 51 10.47 -5.11 -1.25
N LEU A 52 9.49 -4.33 -1.72
CA LEU A 52 8.24 -4.87 -2.23
C LEU A 52 8.44 -5.72 -3.50
N LEU A 53 9.31 -5.30 -4.41
CA LEU A 53 9.62 -6.04 -5.63
C LEU A 53 10.32 -7.37 -5.32
N GLU A 54 11.29 -7.37 -4.41
CA GLU A 54 11.99 -8.58 -3.95
C GLU A 54 11.05 -9.53 -3.21
N GLU A 55 10.18 -8.99 -2.35
CA GLU A 55 9.17 -9.77 -1.63
C GLU A 55 8.17 -10.40 -2.59
N ALA A 56 7.71 -9.66 -3.59
CA ALA A 56 6.80 -10.15 -4.62
C ALA A 56 7.43 -11.31 -5.41
N GLU A 57 8.70 -11.20 -5.80
CA GLU A 57 9.40 -12.24 -6.54
C GLU A 57 9.57 -13.53 -5.73
N ARG A 58 9.84 -13.42 -4.43
CA ARG A 58 9.97 -14.57 -3.53
C ARG A 58 8.64 -15.24 -3.19
N SER A 59 7.61 -14.44 -2.93
CA SER A 59 6.37 -14.94 -2.31
C SER A 59 5.27 -15.30 -3.32
N ILE A 60 5.30 -14.75 -4.54
CA ILE A 60 4.30 -15.03 -5.58
C ILE A 60 4.81 -16.14 -6.50
N THR A 61 4.50 -17.39 -6.15
CA THR A 61 5.04 -18.56 -6.84
C THR A 61 4.15 -19.10 -7.96
N ARG A 62 2.84 -18.84 -7.92
CA ARG A 62 1.88 -19.33 -8.91
C ARG A 62 1.91 -18.50 -10.19
N GLU A 63 2.07 -19.17 -11.34
CA GLU A 63 2.15 -18.51 -12.66
C GLU A 63 0.95 -17.61 -12.98
N VAL A 64 -0.27 -18.02 -12.59
CA VAL A 64 -1.47 -17.21 -12.80
C VAL A 64 -1.41 -15.90 -12.02
N ASP A 65 -0.89 -15.94 -10.79
CA ASP A 65 -0.78 -14.77 -9.92
C ASP A 65 0.37 -13.86 -10.37
N LYS A 66 1.51 -14.43 -10.81
CA LYS A 66 2.60 -13.69 -11.45
C LYS A 66 2.10 -12.90 -12.66
N LYS A 67 1.39 -13.57 -13.58
CA LYS A 67 0.83 -12.91 -14.78
C LYS A 67 -0.18 -11.81 -14.43
N ARG A 68 -1.03 -12.06 -13.42
CA ARG A 68 -2.01 -11.07 -12.95
C ARG A 68 -1.34 -9.82 -12.39
N LEU A 69 -0.23 -9.97 -11.66
CA LEU A 69 0.44 -8.87 -10.97
C LEU A 69 1.54 -8.20 -11.78
N ALA A 70 2.04 -8.82 -12.86
CA ALA A 70 3.11 -8.28 -13.70
C ALA A 70 2.89 -6.80 -14.09
N PRO A 71 1.73 -6.37 -14.62
CA PRO A 71 1.54 -4.96 -15.02
C PRO A 71 1.73 -3.97 -13.86
N LEU A 72 1.33 -4.36 -12.64
CA LEU A 72 1.47 -3.53 -11.45
C LEU A 72 2.93 -3.44 -11.00
N LEU A 73 3.65 -4.57 -11.01
CA LEU A 73 5.05 -4.63 -10.61
C LEU A 73 5.95 -3.91 -11.63
N ASP A 74 5.64 -4.02 -12.92
CA ASP A 74 6.34 -3.32 -14.00
C ASP A 74 6.18 -1.81 -13.86
N THR A 75 4.96 -1.34 -13.58
CA THR A 75 4.71 0.08 -13.28
C THR A 75 5.60 0.58 -12.13
N LEU A 76 5.81 -0.22 -11.08
CA LEU A 76 6.67 0.16 -9.97
C LEU A 76 8.15 0.20 -10.40
N ARG A 77 8.62 -0.76 -11.19
CA ARG A 77 10.01 -0.80 -11.72
C ARG A 77 10.32 0.42 -12.58
N GLU A 78 9.36 0.86 -13.38
CA GLU A 78 9.51 2.00 -14.30
C GLU A 78 9.28 3.36 -13.62
N THR A 79 8.73 3.37 -12.39
CA THR A 79 8.52 4.63 -11.68
C THR A 79 9.88 5.30 -11.44
N PRO A 80 10.07 6.59 -11.77
CA PRO A 80 11.34 7.27 -11.54
C PRO A 80 11.66 7.36 -10.04
N GLU A 81 12.92 7.64 -9.72
CA GLU A 81 13.31 7.91 -8.34
C GLU A 81 12.54 9.14 -7.82
N PRO A 82 12.09 9.11 -6.56
CA PRO A 82 11.47 10.29 -5.96
C PRO A 82 12.48 11.43 -5.97
N LYS A 83 12.08 12.58 -6.55
CA LYS A 83 12.87 13.80 -6.46
C LYS A 83 13.09 14.13 -4.98
N ARG A 84 14.35 14.35 -4.58
CA ARG A 84 14.70 14.82 -3.24
C ARG A 84 14.34 16.29 -3.10
N GLU A 85 13.05 16.61 -3.15
CA GLU A 85 12.59 17.96 -2.83
C GLU A 85 12.78 18.15 -1.32
N GLY A 86 13.73 19.02 -0.94
CA GLY A 86 13.96 19.42 0.45
C GLY A 86 15.36 19.17 1.03
N ALA A 87 16.36 18.72 0.26
CA ALA A 87 17.76 18.71 0.74
C ALA A 87 18.61 19.81 0.10
N GLU A 88 18.38 20.11 -1.19
CA GLU A 88 19.16 21.13 -1.91
C GLU A 88 18.77 22.55 -1.49
N GLU A 89 17.48 22.78 -1.19
CA GLU A 89 16.97 24.09 -0.78
C GLU A 89 17.51 24.49 0.60
N THR A 90 17.56 23.55 1.56
CA THR A 90 18.06 23.79 2.92
C THR A 90 19.56 24.03 2.95
N ILE A 91 20.33 23.34 2.09
CA ILE A 91 21.78 23.56 1.97
C ILE A 91 22.05 24.91 1.30
N SER A 92 21.31 25.24 0.23
CA SER A 92 21.43 26.54 -0.44
C SER A 92 21.08 27.70 0.50
N GLU A 93 20.00 27.58 1.26
CA GLU A 93 19.55 28.59 2.22
C GLU A 93 20.54 28.72 3.40
N ALA A 94 21.05 27.61 3.92
CA ALA A 94 22.09 27.61 4.96
C ALA A 94 23.41 28.25 4.47
N MET A 95 23.84 27.95 3.25
CA MET A 95 25.03 28.57 2.66
C MET A 95 24.85 30.07 2.41
N THR A 96 23.65 30.47 1.97
CA THR A 96 23.32 31.88 1.74
C THR A 96 23.35 32.67 3.05
N ASN A 97 22.79 32.11 4.12
CA ASN A 97 22.78 32.73 5.45
C ASN A 97 24.19 32.84 6.07
N ILE A 98 25.07 31.85 5.85
CA ILE A 98 26.46 31.91 6.33
C ILE A 98 27.25 33.02 5.60
N LEU A 99 27.04 33.17 4.29
CA LEU A 99 27.72 34.18 3.48
C LEU A 99 27.27 35.61 3.82
N SER A 100 25.98 35.82 4.10
CA SER A 100 25.45 37.12 4.53
C SER A 100 25.87 37.50 5.94
N ASP A 101 25.96 36.55 6.88
CA ASP A 101 26.46 36.80 8.23
C ASP A 101 27.94 37.18 8.25
N ASN A 102 28.76 36.62 7.36
CA ASN A 102 30.18 36.97 7.27
C ASN A 102 30.39 38.36 6.63
N ALA A 103 29.56 38.74 5.65
CA ALA A 103 29.64 40.05 4.99
C ALA A 103 29.20 41.23 5.87
N MET A 104 28.53 40.97 7.01
CA MET A 104 28.11 41.99 7.99
C MET A 104 29.12 42.18 9.14
N ARG A 105 30.19 41.37 9.17
CA ARG A 105 31.20 41.37 10.24
C ARG A 105 32.51 42.07 9.85
N ASP A 106 32.63 42.50 8.59
CA ASP A 106 33.72 43.35 8.06
C ASP A 106 33.26 44.81 7.95
#